data_AF-A0A317J0C0-F1
#
_entry.id   AF-A0A317J0C0-F1
#
_cell.length_a   1.000
_cell.length_b   1.000
_cell.length_c   1.000
_cell.angle_alpha   90.00
_cell.angle_beta   90.00
_cell.angle_gamma   90.00
#
_symmetry.space_group_name_H-M   'P 1'
#
loop_
_entity.id
_entity.type
_entity.pdbx_description
1 polymer ?
#
loop_
_entity_poly.entity_id
_entity_poly.type
_entity_poly.pdbx_seq_one_letter_code
_entity_poly.pdbx_strand_id
1 'polypeptide(L)'
;MFLPDADMDKASLRQGDILKNVLYPLIVSADARFLGSIHRSGDLSAILKPEQQLSVEEPKDDTAEGIRAEAEEIGVRKIPAWKCQLFVRFGFAAVISQCCDIEPTSERRITRQQTIALARVVGIPPGPAKDPAKLESLRANKYPMNPENKGYLNYFYLPANERLDGRDWIVDYSQVLSIPVSEFPGILERKVLQMTDDARIRFKMKLAASYGRLMPEEEESGHPWLTQNPDD
;
A
#
# COMPACT_ATOMS: atom_id res chain seq x y z
N MET A 1 2.74 -12.53 -19.36
CA MET A 1 2.69 -11.78 -18.08
C MET A 1 1.35 -11.96 -17.37
N PHE A 2 0.23 -11.87 -18.08
CA PHE A 2 -1.10 -12.06 -17.49
C PHE A 2 -1.72 -13.40 -17.91
N LEU A 3 -2.59 -13.92 -17.07
CA LEU A 3 -3.41 -15.09 -17.38
C LEU A 3 -4.51 -14.72 -18.41
N PRO A 4 -4.95 -15.67 -19.24
CA PRO A 4 -6.21 -15.57 -19.98
C PRO A 4 -7.40 -15.32 -19.05
N ASP A 5 -8.47 -14.69 -19.53
CA ASP A 5 -9.64 -14.36 -18.69
C ASP A 5 -10.31 -15.57 -18.04
N ALA A 6 -10.32 -16.70 -18.75
CA ALA A 6 -10.90 -17.95 -18.28
C ALA A 6 -10.15 -18.54 -17.08
N ASP A 7 -8.86 -18.22 -16.94
CA ASP A 7 -7.98 -18.76 -15.89
C ASP A 7 -7.82 -17.76 -14.72
N MET A 8 -8.43 -16.58 -14.82
CA MET A 8 -8.40 -15.60 -13.74
C MET A 8 -9.28 -16.04 -12.58
N ASP A 9 -8.75 -15.98 -11.37
CA ASP A 9 -9.53 -16.19 -10.16
C ASP A 9 -10.35 -14.91 -9.88
N LYS A 10 -11.66 -14.97 -10.13
CA LYS A 10 -12.56 -13.83 -9.94
C LYS A 10 -13.13 -13.74 -8.51
N ALA A 11 -12.79 -14.69 -7.63
CA ALA A 11 -13.27 -14.73 -6.26
C ALA A 11 -12.29 -14.11 -5.25
N SER A 12 -11.02 -13.95 -5.64
CA SER A 12 -9.96 -13.45 -4.79
C SER A 12 -9.19 -12.27 -5.39
N LEU A 13 -8.59 -11.46 -4.52
CA LEU A 13 -7.52 -10.54 -4.91
C LEU A 13 -6.17 -11.12 -4.50
N ARG A 14 -5.25 -11.23 -5.45
CA ARG A 14 -3.89 -11.72 -5.26
C ARG A 14 -2.91 -10.58 -5.48
N GLN A 15 -1.77 -10.67 -4.82
CA GLN A 15 -0.69 -9.72 -5.07
C GLN A 15 -0.29 -9.72 -6.56
N GLY A 16 -0.20 -8.53 -7.16
CA GLY A 16 0.02 -8.33 -8.59
C GLY A 16 -1.25 -8.25 -9.44
N ASP A 17 -2.44 -8.51 -8.88
CA ASP A 17 -3.70 -8.26 -9.60
C ASP A 17 -3.83 -6.79 -9.98
N ILE A 18 -4.28 -6.54 -11.21
CA ILE A 18 -4.49 -5.19 -11.72
C ILE A 18 -5.96 -4.83 -11.63
N LEU A 19 -6.23 -3.68 -11.03
CA LEU A 19 -7.54 -3.11 -10.80
C LEU A 19 -7.72 -1.88 -11.69
N LYS A 20 -8.91 -1.68 -12.27
CA LYS A 20 -9.28 -0.44 -12.99
C LYS A 20 -10.14 0.47 -12.13
N ASN A 21 -10.29 1.74 -12.52
CA ASN A 21 -11.19 2.69 -11.85
C ASN A 21 -10.97 2.77 -10.34
N VAL A 22 -9.74 2.60 -9.86
CA VAL A 22 -9.40 2.82 -8.46
C VAL A 22 -9.23 4.31 -8.24
N LEU A 23 -9.68 4.80 -7.09
CA LEU A 23 -9.62 6.20 -6.72
C LEU A 23 -8.28 6.52 -6.05
N TYR A 24 -7.56 7.52 -6.56
CA TYR A 24 -6.29 7.98 -6.00
C TYR A 24 -6.43 9.43 -5.55
N PRO A 25 -5.97 9.79 -4.34
CA PRO A 25 -5.75 11.18 -4.00
C PRO A 25 -4.60 11.72 -4.86
N LEU A 26 -4.86 12.79 -5.61
CA LEU A 26 -3.82 13.56 -6.27
C LEU A 26 -3.32 14.60 -5.29
N ILE A 27 -2.27 14.26 -4.54
CA ILE A 27 -1.61 15.21 -3.65
C ILE A 27 -0.64 16.05 -4.49
N VAL A 28 -1.14 17.14 -5.06
CA VAL A 28 -0.29 18.25 -5.48
C VAL A 28 -0.24 19.20 -4.30
N SER A 29 0.94 19.44 -3.73
CA SER A 29 1.10 20.28 -2.53
C SER A 29 0.47 21.67 -2.69
N ALA A 30 0.48 22.22 -3.91
CA ALA A 30 -0.16 23.50 -4.23
C ALA A 30 -1.70 23.48 -4.18
N ASP A 31 -2.33 22.30 -4.30
CA ASP A 31 -3.79 22.11 -4.37
C ASP A 31 -4.38 21.51 -3.09
N ALA A 32 -3.54 21.02 -2.18
CA ALA A 32 -4.00 20.59 -0.87
C ALA A 32 -4.55 21.80 -0.10
N ARG A 33 -5.78 21.66 0.38
CA ARG A 33 -6.43 22.66 1.24
C ARG A 33 -6.87 21.96 2.52
N PHE A 34 -6.40 22.47 3.65
CA PHE A 34 -6.93 22.08 4.95
C PHE A 34 -8.22 22.87 5.18
N LEU A 35 -9.31 22.17 5.48
CA LEU A 35 -10.56 22.82 5.88
C LEU A 35 -10.54 22.94 7.40
N GLY A 36 -10.37 24.16 7.91
CA GLY A 36 -10.36 24.48 9.35
C GLY A 36 -9.20 25.38 9.77
N SER A 37 -9.23 25.83 11.02
CA SER A 37 -8.13 26.59 11.62
C SER A 37 -7.01 25.63 12.05
N ILE A 38 -5.80 25.83 11.50
CA ILE A 38 -4.59 25.27 12.10
C ILE A 38 -4.41 26.01 13.43
N HIS A 39 -4.78 25.38 14.54
CA HIS A 39 -4.41 25.89 15.85
C HIS A 39 -2.89 25.88 15.94
N ARG A 40 -2.26 27.06 15.94
CA ARG A 40 -0.84 27.18 16.25
C ARG A 40 -0.63 26.54 17.61
N SER A 41 0.28 25.58 17.69
CA SER A 41 0.68 24.91 18.92
C SER A 41 1.38 25.90 19.87
N GLY A 42 0.61 26.81 20.46
CA GLY A 42 1.01 27.59 21.63
C GLY A 42 0.41 27.04 22.91
N ASP A 43 -0.63 26.20 22.82
CA ASP A 43 -1.36 25.73 23.99
C ASP A 43 -1.92 24.31 23.78
N LEU A 44 -1.04 23.35 23.53
CA LEU A 44 -1.40 21.92 23.61
C LEU A 44 -1.80 21.53 25.04
N SER A 45 -1.41 22.32 26.05
CA SER A 45 -1.88 22.21 27.44
C SER A 45 -3.39 22.43 27.61
N ALA A 46 -4.05 23.17 26.71
CA ALA A 46 -5.51 23.31 26.74
C ALA A 46 -6.25 22.06 26.21
N ILE A 47 -5.61 21.29 25.32
CA ILE A 47 -6.13 20.01 24.79
C ILE A 47 -5.75 18.86 25.74
N LEU A 48 -4.56 18.94 26.35
CA LEU A 48 -4.07 18.08 27.41
C LEU A 48 -4.28 18.74 28.78
N LYS A 49 -5.53 19.01 29.18
CA LYS A 49 -5.77 19.35 30.59
C LYS A 49 -5.36 18.12 31.44
N PRO A 50 -4.34 18.21 32.31
CA PRO A 50 -3.95 17.09 33.17
C PRO A 50 -5.02 16.77 34.22
N GLU A 51 -6.03 17.64 34.36
CA GLU A 51 -7.11 17.54 35.35
C GLU A 51 -8.26 16.62 34.91
N GLN A 52 -8.18 16.02 33.72
CA GLN A 52 -8.85 14.74 33.47
C GLN A 52 -7.86 13.59 33.65
N GLN A 53 -7.15 13.59 34.79
CA GLN A 53 -6.96 12.33 35.48
C GLN A 53 -8.36 11.75 35.61
N LEU A 54 -8.65 10.70 34.85
CA LEU A 54 -9.72 9.80 35.23
C LEU A 54 -9.48 9.54 36.71
N SER A 55 -10.39 9.99 37.57
CA SER A 55 -10.69 9.19 38.74
C SER A 55 -11.05 7.82 38.15
N VAL A 56 -10.07 6.93 38.14
CA VAL A 56 -10.32 5.51 38.00
C VAL A 56 -11.11 5.19 39.26
N GLU A 57 -12.42 5.41 39.22
CA GLU A 57 -13.29 4.65 40.10
C GLU A 57 -12.97 3.21 39.73
N GLU A 58 -12.38 2.48 40.68
CA GLU A 58 -12.07 1.08 40.48
C GLU A 58 -13.32 0.39 39.91
N PRO A 59 -13.21 -0.29 38.76
CA PRO A 59 -14.36 -0.89 38.12
C PRO A 59 -15.02 -1.84 39.11
N LYS A 60 -16.28 -1.55 39.48
CA LYS A 60 -17.08 -2.41 40.37
C LYS A 60 -17.50 -3.73 39.71
N ASP A 61 -17.16 -3.94 38.45
CA ASP A 61 -17.43 -5.15 37.68
C ASP A 61 -16.14 -5.67 37.01
N ASP A 62 -15.55 -6.71 37.60
CA ASP A 62 -14.38 -7.46 37.09
C ASP A 62 -14.72 -8.35 35.87
N THR A 63 -15.72 -7.99 35.08
CA THR A 63 -16.04 -8.73 33.86
C THR A 63 -15.19 -8.21 32.70
N ALA A 64 -14.51 -9.12 32.00
CA ALA A 64 -13.60 -8.81 30.89
C ALA A 64 -14.27 -8.03 29.73
N GLU A 65 -15.60 -7.97 29.69
CA GLU A 65 -16.39 -7.21 28.72
C GLU A 65 -16.50 -5.72 29.06
N GLY A 66 -16.56 -5.34 30.35
CA GLY A 66 -16.65 -3.94 30.78
C GLY A 66 -15.36 -3.15 30.54
N ILE A 67 -14.21 -3.77 30.84
CA ILE A 67 -12.87 -3.18 30.64
C ILE A 67 -12.60 -2.90 29.14
N ARG A 68 -13.18 -3.71 28.25
CA ARG A 68 -12.97 -3.60 26.80
C ARG A 68 -13.82 -2.49 26.17
N ALA A 69 -15.03 -2.25 26.67
CA ALA A 69 -15.93 -1.22 26.16
C ALA A 69 -15.46 0.22 26.50
N GLU A 70 -14.94 0.45 27.71
CA GLU A 70 -14.47 1.79 28.10
C GLU A 70 -13.12 2.17 27.50
N ALA A 71 -12.20 1.21 27.31
CA ALA A 71 -10.93 1.47 26.64
C ALA A 71 -11.10 1.87 25.16
N GLU A 72 -12.18 1.40 24.50
CA GLU A 72 -12.48 1.71 23.10
C GLU A 72 -13.10 3.11 22.94
N GLU A 73 -13.84 3.61 23.94
CA GLU A 73 -14.55 4.88 23.84
C GLU A 73 -13.72 6.11 24.26
N ILE A 74 -12.69 5.93 25.10
CA ILE A 74 -11.99 7.03 25.79
C ILE A 74 -10.76 7.57 25.02
N GLY A 75 -10.12 6.79 24.13
CA GLY A 75 -8.85 7.19 23.50
C GLY A 75 -8.95 7.90 22.14
N VAL A 76 -9.94 7.58 21.31
CA VAL A 76 -9.94 7.97 19.89
C VAL A 76 -10.69 9.27 19.63
N ARG A 77 -11.72 9.60 20.44
CA ARG A 77 -12.58 10.77 20.21
C ARG A 77 -11.93 12.14 20.51
N LYS A 78 -10.76 12.17 21.15
CA LYS A 78 -10.05 13.43 21.50
C LYS A 78 -8.84 13.74 20.63
N ILE A 79 -8.54 12.91 19.62
CA ILE A 79 -7.50 13.26 18.65
C ILE A 79 -8.09 14.33 17.72
N PRO A 80 -7.46 15.50 17.60
CA PRO A 80 -7.90 16.49 16.62
C PRO A 80 -7.90 15.85 15.23
N ALA A 81 -9.10 15.73 14.65
CA ALA A 81 -9.29 15.20 13.31
C ALA A 81 -9.42 16.35 12.33
N TRP A 82 -8.55 16.37 11.33
CA TRP A 82 -8.64 17.34 10.24
C TRP A 82 -9.31 16.69 9.03
N LYS A 83 -10.25 17.41 8.42
CA LYS A 83 -10.80 17.05 7.12
C LYS A 83 -9.97 17.73 6.05
N CYS A 84 -9.37 16.95 5.17
CA CYS A 84 -8.71 17.46 3.98
C CYS A 84 -9.58 17.18 2.76
N GLN A 85 -9.81 18.20 1.94
CA GLN A 85 -10.42 18.02 0.63
C GLN A 85 -9.28 17.86 -0.39
N LEU A 86 -9.27 16.72 -1.07
CA LEU A 86 -8.26 16.37 -2.05
C LEU A 86 -8.93 16.14 -3.40
N PHE A 87 -8.27 16.57 -4.47
CA PHE A 87 -8.64 16.13 -5.80
C PHE A 87 -8.35 14.65 -5.92
N VAL A 88 -9.29 13.92 -6.48
CA VAL A 88 -9.15 12.48 -6.70
C VAL A 88 -9.20 12.18 -8.19
N ARG A 89 -8.51 11.12 -8.61
CA ARG A 89 -8.54 10.62 -9.99
C ARG A 89 -8.82 9.13 -10.01
N PHE A 90 -9.51 8.70 -11.05
CA PHE A 90 -9.61 7.28 -11.37
C PHE A 90 -8.38 6.83 -12.16
N GLY A 91 -7.91 5.61 -11.89
CA GLY A 91 -6.80 5.01 -12.61
C GLY A 91 -6.66 3.53 -12.34
N PHE A 92 -5.52 2.96 -12.75
CA PHE A 92 -5.18 1.56 -12.55
C PHE A 92 -4.32 1.37 -11.29
N ALA A 93 -4.52 0.27 -10.57
CA ALA A 93 -3.74 -0.13 -9.39
C ALA A 93 -3.23 -1.55 -9.54
N ALA A 94 -2.12 -1.87 -8.88
CA ALA A 94 -1.72 -3.24 -8.59
C ALA A 94 -1.89 -3.54 -7.10
N VAL A 95 -2.41 -4.71 -6.76
CA VAL A 95 -2.50 -5.17 -5.36
C VAL A 95 -1.08 -5.50 -4.84
N ILE A 96 -0.69 -4.92 -3.70
CA ILE A 96 0.63 -5.14 -3.08
C ILE A 96 0.58 -5.72 -1.66
N SER A 97 -0.62 -5.89 -1.08
CA SER A 97 -0.81 -6.52 0.23
C SER A 97 -0.28 -7.96 0.27
N GLN A 98 0.41 -8.32 1.36
CA GLN A 98 1.27 -9.52 1.41
C GLN A 98 0.73 -10.72 2.20
N CYS A 99 -0.32 -10.59 3.03
CA CYS A 99 -0.53 -11.62 4.06
C CYS A 99 -1.14 -12.93 3.53
N CYS A 100 -2.04 -12.90 2.55
CA CYS A 100 -2.67 -14.06 1.89
C CYS A 100 -3.32 -13.59 0.57
N ASP A 101 -3.82 -14.52 -0.26
CA ASP A 101 -4.90 -14.17 -1.19
C ASP A 101 -6.06 -13.58 -0.38
N ILE A 102 -6.56 -12.42 -0.81
CA ILE A 102 -7.66 -11.74 -0.13
C ILE A 102 -8.94 -12.41 -0.58
N GLU A 103 -9.40 -13.31 0.28
CA GLU A 103 -10.61 -14.08 0.08
C GLU A 103 -11.57 -13.82 1.25
N PRO A 104 -12.87 -13.69 0.99
CA PRO A 104 -13.86 -13.75 2.05
C PRO A 104 -13.77 -15.10 2.76
N THR A 105 -13.86 -15.13 4.09
CA THR A 105 -14.04 -16.38 4.83
C THR A 105 -15.40 -17.02 4.47
N SER A 106 -15.70 -18.21 5.02
CA SER A 106 -17.03 -18.83 4.93
C SER A 106 -18.17 -17.90 5.35
N GLU A 107 -17.88 -16.90 6.20
CA GLU A 107 -18.81 -15.87 6.66
C GLU A 107 -18.88 -14.63 5.73
N ARG A 108 -18.25 -14.69 4.56
CA ARG A 108 -18.14 -13.59 3.59
C ARG A 108 -17.49 -12.33 4.13
N ARG A 109 -16.63 -12.46 5.14
CA ARG A 109 -15.88 -11.35 5.75
C ARG A 109 -14.39 -11.56 5.58
N ILE A 110 -13.66 -10.47 5.41
CA ILE A 110 -12.19 -10.50 5.50
C ILE A 110 -11.82 -10.04 6.90
N THR A 111 -11.39 -10.97 7.74
CA THR A 111 -11.15 -10.72 9.17
C THR A 111 -9.68 -10.50 9.49
N ARG A 112 -8.78 -10.89 8.60
CA ARG A 112 -7.32 -10.89 8.85
C ARG A 112 -6.60 -9.60 8.49
N GLN A 113 -7.26 -8.68 7.79
CA GLN A 113 -6.66 -7.40 7.38
C GLN A 113 -7.72 -6.30 7.39
N GLN A 114 -7.31 -5.11 7.82
CA GLN A 114 -8.17 -3.93 7.86
C GLN A 114 -8.17 -3.18 6.52
N THR A 115 -7.12 -3.38 5.71
CA THR A 115 -6.90 -2.61 4.49
C THR A 115 -6.30 -3.46 3.37
N ILE A 116 -6.61 -3.09 2.14
CA ILE A 116 -6.02 -3.60 0.90
C ILE A 116 -4.99 -2.58 0.43
N ALA A 117 -3.71 -2.94 0.48
CA ALA A 117 -2.62 -2.08 0.02
C ALA A 117 -2.46 -2.18 -1.50
N LEU A 118 -2.41 -1.03 -2.17
CA LEU A 118 -2.31 -0.91 -3.62
C LEU A 118 -1.14 -0.01 -4.00
N ALA A 119 -0.48 -0.30 -5.13
CA ALA A 119 0.45 0.60 -5.79
C ALA A 119 -0.17 1.12 -7.09
N ARG A 120 0.04 2.40 -7.39
CA ARG A 120 -0.51 3.01 -8.61
C ARG A 120 0.15 2.45 -9.86
N VAL A 121 -0.64 2.26 -10.90
CA VAL A 121 -0.17 1.96 -12.24
C VAL A 121 -0.15 3.25 -13.06
N VAL A 122 1.03 3.62 -13.56
CA VAL A 122 1.29 4.89 -14.26
C VAL A 122 1.99 4.66 -15.60
N GLY A 123 1.88 5.63 -16.51
CA GLY A 123 2.58 5.55 -17.79
C GLY A 123 4.09 5.52 -17.59
N ILE A 124 4.83 5.01 -18.58
CA ILE A 124 6.29 4.96 -18.52
C ILE A 124 6.85 6.39 -18.33
N PRO A 125 7.74 6.62 -17.34
CA PRO A 125 8.32 7.93 -17.11
C PRO A 125 9.12 8.43 -18.34
N PRO A 126 9.24 9.75 -18.54
CA PRO A 126 9.90 10.32 -19.73
C PRO A 126 11.34 9.84 -19.95
N GLY A 127 12.09 9.54 -18.89
CA GLY A 127 13.47 9.07 -18.97
C GLY A 127 13.58 7.75 -19.75
N PRO A 128 13.02 6.64 -19.23
CA PRO A 128 12.96 5.38 -19.97
C PRO A 128 12.22 5.49 -21.31
N ALA A 129 11.15 6.30 -21.40
CA ALA A 129 10.39 6.42 -22.65
C ALA A 129 11.19 7.00 -23.83
N LYS A 130 12.23 7.80 -23.56
CA LYS A 130 13.07 8.44 -24.60
C LYS A 130 14.36 7.67 -24.90
N ASP A 131 14.72 6.69 -24.08
CA ASP A 131 15.98 5.97 -24.15
C ASP A 131 15.71 4.47 -24.30
N PRO A 132 15.93 3.89 -25.50
CA PRO A 132 15.63 2.48 -25.77
C PRO A 132 16.33 1.50 -24.83
N ALA A 133 17.58 1.79 -24.42
CA ALA A 133 18.33 0.91 -23.53
C ALA A 133 17.76 0.92 -22.11
N LYS A 134 17.34 2.09 -21.64
CA LYS A 134 16.63 2.23 -20.36
C LYS A 134 15.25 1.59 -20.39
N LEU A 135 14.51 1.74 -21.48
CA LEU A 135 13.22 1.09 -21.68
C LEU A 135 13.37 -0.43 -21.64
N GLU A 136 14.37 -0.99 -22.31
CA GLU A 136 14.61 -2.43 -22.32
C GLU A 136 14.99 -2.94 -20.93
N SER A 137 15.83 -2.21 -20.19
CA SER A 137 16.15 -2.55 -18.81
C SER A 137 14.93 -2.52 -17.89
N LEU A 138 13.98 -1.60 -18.13
CA LEU A 138 12.70 -1.53 -17.42
C LEU A 138 11.81 -2.73 -17.77
N ARG A 139 11.67 -3.05 -19.06
CA ARG A 139 10.89 -4.19 -19.58
C ARG A 139 11.34 -5.53 -19.04
N ALA A 140 12.65 -5.69 -18.85
CA ALA A 140 13.25 -6.92 -18.36
C ALA A 140 12.81 -7.32 -16.94
N ASN A 141 12.28 -6.40 -16.13
CA ASN A 141 11.90 -6.66 -14.73
C ASN A 141 12.96 -7.49 -13.98
N LYS A 142 14.22 -7.05 -14.07
CA LYS A 142 15.39 -7.78 -13.59
C LYS A 142 15.30 -8.17 -12.12
N TYR A 143 15.98 -9.27 -11.79
CA TYR A 143 16.11 -9.75 -10.42
C TYR A 143 16.83 -8.71 -9.55
N PRO A 144 16.20 -8.20 -8.48
CA PRO A 144 16.70 -7.04 -7.75
C PRO A 144 17.97 -7.32 -6.94
N MET A 145 18.27 -8.60 -6.65
CA MET A 145 19.49 -8.97 -5.91
C MET A 145 20.70 -9.21 -6.82
N ASN A 146 20.59 -8.98 -8.14
CA ASN A 146 21.77 -9.00 -9.00
C ASN A 146 22.63 -7.75 -8.75
N PRO A 147 23.85 -7.88 -8.19
CA PRO A 147 24.68 -6.73 -7.82
C PRO A 147 25.14 -5.90 -9.03
N GLU A 148 25.31 -6.52 -10.19
CA GLU A 148 25.76 -5.85 -11.41
C GLU A 148 24.64 -5.04 -12.07
N ASN A 149 23.39 -5.48 -11.90
CA ASN A 149 22.25 -4.88 -12.60
C ASN A 149 20.92 -5.10 -11.88
N LYS A 150 20.68 -4.31 -10.84
CA LYS A 150 19.42 -4.33 -10.05
C LYS A 150 18.19 -3.85 -10.85
N GLY A 151 18.40 -3.21 -12.01
CA GLY A 151 17.34 -2.58 -12.80
C GLY A 151 16.59 -1.48 -12.04
N TYR A 152 15.35 -1.19 -12.47
CA TYR A 152 14.51 -0.17 -11.84
C TYR A 152 13.73 -0.72 -10.64
N LEU A 153 14.30 -0.68 -9.44
CA LEU A 153 13.69 -1.28 -8.24
C LEU A 153 12.28 -0.74 -7.91
N ASN A 154 12.05 0.56 -8.09
CA ASN A 154 10.77 1.22 -7.78
C ASN A 154 9.63 0.88 -8.75
N TYR A 155 9.96 0.32 -9.92
CA TYR A 155 9.00 0.18 -11.01
C TYR A 155 8.83 -1.27 -11.38
N PHE A 156 7.62 -1.73 -11.65
CA PHE A 156 7.41 -3.03 -12.28
C PHE A 156 6.72 -2.84 -13.62
N TYR A 157 7.38 -3.23 -14.69
CA TYR A 157 6.85 -3.06 -16.05
C TYR A 157 5.64 -3.98 -16.30
N LEU A 158 4.61 -3.43 -16.94
CA LEU A 158 3.45 -4.12 -17.45
C LEU A 158 3.38 -3.91 -18.98
N PRO A 159 3.36 -4.97 -19.80
CA PRO A 159 3.27 -4.83 -21.24
C PRO A 159 1.89 -4.33 -21.64
N ALA A 160 1.82 -3.73 -22.83
CA ALA A 160 0.58 -3.36 -23.48
C ALA A 160 -0.46 -4.47 -23.44
N ASN A 161 -1.67 -4.10 -23.05
CA ASN A 161 -2.82 -4.98 -22.97
C ASN A 161 -4.08 -4.16 -23.27
N GLU A 162 -5.05 -4.72 -24.00
CA GLU A 162 -6.30 -4.03 -24.34
C GLU A 162 -7.08 -3.55 -23.10
N ARG A 163 -7.00 -4.30 -22.00
CA ARG A 163 -7.63 -3.94 -20.72
C ARG A 163 -6.88 -2.85 -19.95
N LEU A 164 -5.71 -2.46 -20.44
CA LEU A 164 -4.86 -1.36 -19.97
C LEU A 164 -4.68 -0.31 -21.08
N ASP A 165 -5.76 0.02 -21.79
CA ASP A 165 -5.78 1.02 -22.86
C ASP A 165 -4.77 0.76 -24.01
N GLY A 166 -4.35 -0.50 -24.21
CA GLY A 166 -3.47 -0.90 -25.31
C GLY A 166 -2.05 -0.35 -25.26
N ARG A 167 -1.59 0.15 -24.11
CA ARG A 167 -0.25 0.76 -23.97
C ARG A 167 0.55 0.17 -22.83
N ASP A 168 1.87 0.37 -22.85
CA ASP A 168 2.77 -0.05 -21.78
C ASP A 168 2.57 0.78 -20.51
N TRP A 169 2.68 0.13 -19.36
CA TRP A 169 2.54 0.75 -18.04
C TRP A 169 3.64 0.31 -17.09
N ILE A 170 3.72 0.97 -15.95
CA ILE A 170 4.49 0.51 -14.80
C ILE A 170 3.64 0.54 -13.54
N VAL A 171 3.87 -0.39 -12.63
CA VAL A 171 3.49 -0.25 -11.22
C VAL A 171 4.56 0.58 -10.55
N ASP A 172 4.19 1.66 -9.87
CA ASP A 172 5.10 2.52 -9.13
C ASP A 172 5.00 2.26 -7.63
N TYR A 173 5.99 1.57 -7.09
CA TYR A 173 6.05 1.19 -5.66
C TYR A 173 6.23 2.38 -4.72
N SER A 174 6.58 3.56 -5.24
CA SER A 174 6.62 4.81 -4.46
C SER A 174 5.25 5.46 -4.30
N GLN A 175 4.24 5.05 -5.06
CA GLN A 175 2.89 5.61 -5.04
C GLN A 175 1.89 4.60 -4.47
N VAL A 176 1.93 4.43 -3.16
CA VAL A 176 1.10 3.47 -2.40
C VAL A 176 -0.14 4.15 -1.83
N LEU A 177 -1.25 3.42 -1.81
CA LEU A 177 -2.42 3.74 -1.00
C LEU A 177 -2.97 2.49 -0.32
N SER A 178 -3.87 2.71 0.63
CA SER A 178 -4.63 1.66 1.28
C SER A 178 -6.12 1.93 1.14
N ILE A 179 -6.89 0.91 0.80
CA ILE A 179 -8.34 0.96 0.77
C ILE A 179 -8.88 0.15 1.95
N PRO A 180 -9.89 0.62 2.69
CA PRO A 180 -10.53 -0.18 3.73
C PRO A 180 -11.06 -1.51 3.18
N VAL A 181 -10.94 -2.57 3.97
CA VAL A 181 -11.38 -3.91 3.56
C VAL A 181 -12.89 -4.01 3.35
N SER A 182 -13.66 -3.10 3.95
CA SER A 182 -15.12 -2.97 3.74
C SER A 182 -15.48 -2.71 2.27
N GLU A 183 -14.56 -2.14 1.48
CA GLU A 183 -14.73 -1.88 0.05
C GLU A 183 -14.42 -3.10 -0.82
N PHE A 184 -14.02 -4.24 -0.25
CA PHE A 184 -13.56 -5.40 -0.99
C PHE A 184 -14.52 -5.85 -2.11
N PRO A 185 -15.86 -5.98 -1.89
CA PRO A 185 -16.76 -6.39 -2.97
C PRO A 185 -16.66 -5.47 -4.20
N GLY A 186 -16.68 -4.15 -3.99
CA GLY A 186 -16.59 -3.17 -5.06
C GLY A 186 -15.20 -3.07 -5.69
N ILE A 187 -14.13 -3.43 -4.96
CA ILE A 187 -12.78 -3.49 -5.49
C ILE A 187 -12.53 -4.79 -6.29
N LEU A 188 -13.10 -5.92 -5.87
CA LEU A 188 -12.98 -7.19 -6.59
C LEU A 188 -13.60 -7.09 -7.99
N GLU A 189 -14.75 -6.44 -8.13
CA GLU A 189 -15.40 -6.15 -9.41
C GLU A 189 -14.55 -5.30 -10.37
N ARG A 190 -13.53 -4.60 -9.84
CA ARG A 190 -12.60 -3.77 -10.60
C ARG A 190 -11.37 -4.54 -11.10
N LYS A 191 -11.19 -5.81 -10.73
CA LYS A 191 -10.10 -6.65 -11.22
C LYS A 191 -10.21 -6.86 -12.74
N VAL A 192 -9.15 -6.50 -13.46
CA VAL A 192 -9.09 -6.60 -14.94
C VAL A 192 -8.03 -7.56 -15.44
N LEU A 193 -6.96 -7.77 -14.68
CA LEU A 193 -5.89 -8.69 -15.02
C LEU A 193 -5.37 -9.40 -13.78
N GLN A 194 -4.94 -10.64 -13.96
CA GLN A 194 -4.21 -11.43 -12.97
C GLN A 194 -2.87 -11.83 -13.56
N MET A 195 -1.78 -11.65 -12.81
CA MET A 195 -0.44 -12.07 -13.23
C MET A 195 -0.31 -13.59 -13.26
N THR A 196 0.54 -14.10 -14.14
CA THR A 196 1.02 -15.50 -14.05
C THR A 196 1.87 -15.68 -12.79
N ASP A 197 2.07 -16.93 -12.36
CA ASP A 197 2.87 -17.22 -11.17
C ASP A 197 4.31 -16.68 -11.28
N ASP A 198 4.98 -16.90 -12.41
CA ASP A 198 6.31 -16.35 -12.66
C ASP A 198 6.33 -14.81 -12.56
N ALA A 199 5.38 -14.11 -13.21
CA ALA A 199 5.32 -12.66 -13.14
C ALA A 199 5.04 -12.16 -11.71
N ARG A 200 4.16 -12.86 -10.99
CA ARG A 200 3.84 -12.56 -9.58
C ARG A 200 5.02 -12.77 -8.66
N ILE A 201 5.83 -13.81 -8.86
CA ILE A 201 7.07 -14.04 -8.10
C ILE A 201 8.05 -12.88 -8.33
N ARG A 202 8.27 -12.50 -9.61
CA ARG A 202 9.13 -11.35 -9.94
C ARG A 202 8.61 -10.06 -9.31
N PHE A 203 7.29 -9.85 -9.35
CA PHE A 203 6.62 -8.70 -8.72
C PHE A 203 6.90 -8.65 -7.22
N LYS A 204 6.69 -9.76 -6.50
CA LYS A 204 6.95 -9.91 -5.07
C LYS A 204 8.40 -9.62 -4.70
N MET A 205 9.34 -10.24 -5.40
CA MET A 205 10.78 -10.04 -5.17
C MET A 205 11.17 -8.57 -5.34
N LYS A 206 10.67 -7.92 -6.39
CA LYS A 206 10.96 -6.53 -6.66
C LYS A 206 10.33 -5.58 -5.64
N LEU A 207 9.10 -5.86 -5.22
CA LEU A 207 8.42 -5.09 -4.17
C LEU A 207 9.18 -5.19 -2.84
N ALA A 208 9.55 -6.41 -2.44
CA ALA A 208 10.32 -6.65 -1.23
C ALA A 208 11.65 -5.91 -1.26
N ALA A 209 12.39 -5.99 -2.36
CA ALA A 209 13.63 -5.24 -2.54
C ALA A 209 13.41 -3.72 -2.56
N SER A 210 12.28 -3.23 -3.07
CA SER A 210 11.97 -1.80 -3.09
C SER A 210 11.77 -1.24 -1.67
N TYR A 211 11.09 -1.97 -0.79
CA TYR A 211 10.83 -1.52 0.59
C TYR A 211 11.91 -1.91 1.61
N GLY A 212 12.65 -2.99 1.37
CA GLY A 212 13.76 -3.43 2.21
C GLY A 212 15.10 -2.80 1.83
N ARG A 213 15.11 -1.72 1.05
CA ARG A 213 16.37 -1.01 0.73
C ARG A 213 16.91 -0.35 1.97
N LEU A 214 18.15 -0.68 2.27
CA LEU A 214 18.91 -0.01 3.29
C LEU A 214 19.36 1.35 2.77
N MET A 215 19.34 2.33 3.66
CA MET A 215 19.98 3.62 3.48
C MET A 215 21.49 3.48 3.75
N PRO A 216 22.35 4.35 3.18
CA PRO A 216 23.79 4.30 3.42
C PRO A 216 24.16 4.27 4.90
N GLU A 217 23.44 5.03 5.73
CA GLU A 217 23.68 5.07 7.17
C GLU A 217 23.34 3.74 7.87
N GLU A 218 22.35 3.01 7.34
CA GLU A 218 21.97 1.68 7.85
C GLU A 218 23.01 0.64 7.42
N GLU A 219 23.52 0.71 6.19
CA GLU A 219 24.60 -0.16 5.71
C GLU A 219 25.91 0.06 6.51
N GLU A 220 26.22 1.31 6.85
CA GLU A 220 27.40 1.69 7.63
C GLU A 220 27.27 1.44 9.14
N SER A 221 26.05 1.15 9.63
CA SER A 221 25.77 1.00 11.07
C SER A 221 26.50 -0.17 11.74
N GLY A 222 27.00 -1.13 10.96
CA GLY A 222 27.59 -2.37 11.47
C GLY A 222 26.57 -3.27 12.18
N HIS A 223 25.27 -3.11 11.89
CA HIS A 223 24.22 -3.90 12.52
C HIS A 223 24.43 -5.42 12.29
N PRO A 224 24.33 -6.27 13.33
CA PRO A 224 24.64 -7.70 13.21
C PRO A 224 23.91 -8.43 12.09
N TRP A 225 22.63 -8.10 11.83
CA TRP A 225 21.85 -8.74 10.75
C TRP A 225 22.31 -8.38 9.33
N LEU A 226 23.15 -7.36 9.17
CA LEU A 226 23.76 -7.01 7.87
C LEU A 226 25.11 -7.69 7.68
N THR A 227 25.75 -8.09 8.78
CA THR A 227 27.09 -8.69 8.80
C THR A 227 27.10 -10.19 9.05
N GLN A 228 26.03 -10.73 9.64
CA GLN A 228 25.90 -12.16 9.90
C GLN A 228 25.58 -12.88 8.60
N ASN A 229 26.45 -13.82 8.23
CA ASN A 229 26.07 -14.84 7.27
C ASN A 229 24.88 -15.59 7.87
N PRO A 230 23.79 -15.81 7.12
CA PRO A 230 22.61 -16.51 7.62
C PRO A 230 22.87 -17.97 8.05
N ASP A 231 24.10 -18.46 7.89
CA ASP A 231 24.55 -19.81 8.21
C ASP A 231 25.46 -19.92 9.46
N ASP A 232 25.74 -18.80 10.17
CA ASP A 232 26.46 -18.76 11.47
C ASP A 232 25.50 -18.48 12.65
#